data_AF-A0A822XQW8-F1
#
_entry.id   AF-A0A822XQW8-F1
#
_cell.length_a   1.000
_cell.length_b   1.000
_cell.length_c   1.000
_cell.angle_alpha   90.00
_cell.angle_beta   90.00
_cell.angle_gamma   90.00
#
_symmetry.space_group_name_H-M   'P 1'
#
loop_
_entity.id
_entity.type
_entity.pdbx_description
1 polymer ?
#
loop_
_entity_poly.entity_id
_entity_poly.type
_entity_poly.pdbx_seq_one_letter_code
_entity_poly.pdbx_strand_id
1 'polypeptide(L)'
;MVVPVRKISHRAWMFLKPFTMTMWLATVGILIYTMFVVWFLEHRTNRDFRGPWKSQLGTALWFTFSTLFFAHRERLNSNFTRVVMVVWLFVVLVLNSSYTANLASVLTVQRLEPTATDIETLKRDNAIVGCDGDSFIRKYLVDVLGFKPKNIKNVTSEYSFPGEFDSGNIGAAFLELPYEKSFLSQHCKNYTATEQTYSFGGLGFVFPKDSPLAAHVSKAILVLSEDGTIKRLENKWFPQNSQCLNSKIDIGNESLSLQSFWGLFVLTGGTSTIIFMLYLSHLFRKYRHHRDANQVYMSPTDESLWSRTVRLAQYFHKAELHHPARASTVEDWRASSWEYINESDYNTAGHPQATPLSEIEMPETSNL
;
A
#
# COMPACT_ATOMS: atom_id res chain seq x y z
N MET A 1 -19.05 -6.43 22.09
CA MET A 1 -19.00 -4.95 22.05
C MET A 1 -18.99 -4.55 20.60
N VAL A 2 -19.89 -3.65 20.21
CA VAL A 2 -20.04 -3.17 18.83
C VAL A 2 -19.44 -1.78 18.73
N VAL A 3 -18.64 -1.56 17.68
CA VAL A 3 -18.00 -0.28 17.39
C VAL A 3 -18.14 0.05 15.90
N PRO A 4 -18.18 1.35 15.54
CA PRO A 4 -18.16 1.75 14.15
C PRO A 4 -16.82 1.35 13.52
N VAL A 5 -16.88 0.89 12.28
CA VAL A 5 -15.70 0.61 11.47
C VAL A 5 -15.03 1.93 11.10
N ARG A 6 -13.73 2.00 11.34
CA ARG A 6 -12.93 3.16 10.96
C ARG A 6 -12.87 3.23 9.44
N LYS A 7 -13.51 4.25 8.86
CA LYS A 7 -13.29 4.60 7.46
C LYS A 7 -11.81 5.00 7.33
N ILE A 8 -11.05 4.25 6.54
CA ILE A 8 -9.61 4.49 6.31
C ILE A 8 -9.46 5.84 5.60
N SER A 9 -9.35 6.92 6.37
CA SER A 9 -9.24 8.30 5.88
C SER A 9 -7.87 8.58 5.24
N HIS A 10 -6.87 7.75 5.51
CA HIS A 10 -5.50 7.91 5.01
C HIS A 10 -5.18 7.04 3.79
N ARG A 11 -6.08 6.97 2.81
CA ARG A 11 -5.75 6.35 1.51
C ARG A 11 -4.57 7.07 0.82
N ALA A 12 -4.46 8.39 0.94
CA ALA A 12 -3.49 9.20 0.18
C ALA A 12 -2.00 8.86 0.41
N TRP A 13 -1.64 8.35 1.59
CA TRP A 13 -0.27 8.01 1.97
C TRP A 13 -0.08 6.50 2.17
N MET A 14 -0.96 5.69 1.56
CA MET A 14 -0.91 4.23 1.69
C MET A 14 0.43 3.64 1.25
N PHE A 15 1.13 4.29 0.32
CA PHE A 15 2.46 3.89 -0.15
C PHE A 15 3.58 3.95 0.91
N LEU A 16 3.41 4.69 2.03
CA LEU A 16 4.39 4.65 3.13
C LEU A 16 4.13 3.54 4.15
N LYS A 17 2.90 3.02 4.23
CA LYS A 17 2.51 1.98 5.21
C LYS A 17 3.29 0.65 5.12
N PRO A 18 3.77 0.17 3.94
CA PRO A 18 4.45 -1.12 3.85
C PRO A 18 5.72 -1.23 4.69
N PHE A 19 6.37 -0.12 5.04
CA PHE A 19 7.54 -0.12 5.91
C PHE A 19 7.34 0.80 7.10
N THR A 20 7.83 0.35 8.26
CA THR A 20 7.88 1.20 9.45
C THR A 20 8.87 2.34 9.24
N MET A 21 8.70 3.44 9.98
CA MET A 21 9.66 4.56 9.93
C MET A 21 11.09 4.11 10.27
N THR A 22 11.24 3.12 11.15
CA THR A 22 12.53 2.51 11.46
C THR A 22 13.16 1.80 10.27
N MET A 23 12.37 1.06 9.47
CA MET A 23 12.84 0.40 8.25
C MET A 23 13.20 1.40 7.15
N TRP A 24 12.43 2.49 7.01
CA TRP A 24 12.75 3.59 6.09
C TRP A 24 14.11 4.23 6.42
N LEU A 25 14.34 4.56 7.70
CA LEU A 25 15.61 5.13 8.15
C LEU A 25 16.78 4.16 7.95
N ALA A 26 16.58 2.87 8.24
CA ALA A 26 17.60 1.84 8.00
C ALA A 26 17.95 1.72 6.51
N THR A 27 16.95 1.74 5.63
CA THR A 27 17.13 1.69 4.16
C THR A 27 17.90 2.90 3.64
N VAL A 28 17.56 4.11 4.12
CA VAL A 28 18.31 5.33 3.79
C VAL A 28 19.74 5.27 4.34
N GLY A 29 19.93 4.74 5.55
CA GLY A 29 21.25 4.58 6.16
C GLY A 29 22.16 3.63 5.37
N ILE A 30 21.66 2.46 4.97
CA ILE A 30 22.44 1.50 4.19
C ILE A 30 22.72 2.01 2.78
N LEU A 31 21.81 2.78 2.18
CA LEU A 31 22.02 3.48 0.92
C LEU A 31 23.19 4.47 0.97
N ILE A 32 23.22 5.32 2.00
CA ILE A 32 24.31 6.30 2.19
C ILE A 32 25.64 5.57 2.43
N TYR A 33 25.61 4.47 3.19
CA TYR A 33 26.79 3.65 3.42
C TYR A 33 27.32 3.02 2.13
N THR A 34 26.47 2.38 1.32
CA THR A 34 26.91 1.76 0.06
C THR A 34 27.36 2.81 -0.95
N MET A 35 26.72 3.97 -1.00
CA MET A 35 27.20 5.13 -1.76
C MET A 35 28.62 5.53 -1.35
N PHE A 36 28.90 5.62 -0.05
CA PHE A 36 30.23 5.95 0.45
C PHE A 36 31.26 4.87 0.08
N VAL A 37 30.94 3.58 0.24
CA VAL A 37 31.84 2.47 -0.09
C VAL A 37 32.15 2.43 -1.59
N VAL A 38 31.14 2.58 -2.44
CA VAL A 38 31.31 2.60 -3.91
C VAL A 38 32.13 3.82 -4.33
N TRP A 39 31.84 4.99 -3.77
CA TRP A 39 32.63 6.20 -3.99
C TRP A 39 34.09 5.98 -3.58
N PHE A 40 34.35 5.41 -2.41
CA PHE A 40 35.71 5.16 -1.92
C PHE A 40 36.50 4.20 -2.84
N LEU A 41 35.86 3.13 -3.33
CA LEU A 41 36.50 2.12 -4.18
C LEU A 41 36.74 2.61 -5.62
N GLU A 42 35.80 3.37 -6.19
CA GLU A 42 35.90 3.84 -7.58
C GLU A 42 36.61 5.19 -7.73
N HIS A 43 36.66 6.03 -6.70
CA HIS A 43 37.32 7.34 -6.76
C HIS A 43 38.82 7.25 -7.10
N ARG A 44 39.49 6.17 -6.67
CA ARG A 44 40.91 5.94 -7.02
C ARG A 44 41.12 5.47 -8.46
N THR A 45 40.15 4.73 -9.02
CA THR A 45 40.37 3.86 -10.18
C THR A 45 39.68 4.37 -11.44
N ASN A 46 38.54 5.06 -11.30
CA ASN A 46 37.71 5.48 -12.42
C ASN A 46 37.81 6.99 -12.68
N ARG A 47 37.97 7.36 -13.97
CA ARG A 47 38.03 8.76 -14.43
C ARG A 47 36.66 9.43 -14.41
N ASP A 48 35.58 8.68 -14.54
CA ASP A 48 34.20 9.22 -14.52
C ASP A 48 33.78 9.70 -13.12
N PHE A 49 34.47 9.21 -12.07
CA PHE A 49 34.32 9.65 -10.69
C PHE A 49 35.34 10.72 -10.28
N ARG A 50 36.08 11.33 -11.22
CA ARG A 50 37.00 12.45 -10.98
C ARG A 50 36.36 13.80 -11.31
N GLY A 51 36.32 14.71 -10.33
CA GLY A 51 35.77 16.05 -10.45
C GLY A 51 35.84 16.83 -9.13
N PRO A 52 35.31 18.07 -9.07
CA PRO A 52 35.13 18.78 -7.81
C PRO A 52 34.29 17.94 -6.83
N TRP A 53 34.59 18.01 -5.52
CA TRP A 53 33.97 17.14 -4.49
C TRP A 53 32.43 17.07 -4.57
N LYS A 54 31.77 18.18 -4.94
CA LYS A 54 30.32 18.24 -5.13
C LYS A 54 29.80 17.46 -6.34
N SER A 55 30.55 17.40 -7.45
CA SER A 55 30.12 16.64 -8.64
C SER A 55 30.36 15.15 -8.44
N GLN A 56 31.43 14.75 -7.76
CA GLN A 56 31.75 13.34 -7.47
C GLN A 56 30.71 12.69 -6.58
N LEU A 57 30.31 13.39 -5.52
CA LEU A 57 29.24 12.93 -4.64
C LEU A 57 27.91 12.87 -5.40
N GLY A 58 27.65 13.83 -6.29
CA GLY A 58 26.47 13.83 -7.17
C GLY A 58 26.40 12.63 -8.10
N THR A 59 27.51 12.27 -8.77
CA THR A 59 27.59 11.10 -9.65
C THR A 59 27.42 9.80 -8.86
N ALA A 60 28.05 9.67 -7.69
CA ALA A 60 27.89 8.49 -6.82
C ALA A 60 26.47 8.36 -6.25
N LEU A 61 25.85 9.48 -5.85
CA LEU A 61 24.44 9.55 -5.43
C LEU A 61 23.52 9.11 -6.56
N TRP A 62 23.71 9.67 -7.76
CA TRP A 62 22.90 9.34 -8.93
C TRP A 62 23.04 7.87 -9.31
N PHE A 63 24.26 7.34 -9.29
CA PHE A 63 24.56 5.94 -9.59
C PHE A 63 23.90 4.99 -8.59
N THR A 64 24.10 5.21 -7.28
CA THR A 64 23.47 4.39 -6.24
C THR A 64 21.95 4.50 -6.24
N PHE A 65 21.39 5.68 -6.45
CA PHE A 65 19.95 5.85 -6.62
C PHE A 65 19.41 5.10 -7.85
N SER A 66 20.15 5.11 -8.96
CA SER A 66 19.75 4.39 -10.19
C SER A 66 19.76 2.87 -9.99
N THR A 67 20.61 2.34 -9.11
CA THR A 67 20.60 0.90 -8.77
C THR A 67 19.35 0.45 -8.01
N LEU A 68 18.67 1.34 -7.27
CA LEU A 68 17.40 1.01 -6.58
C LEU A 68 16.28 0.62 -7.56
N PHE A 69 16.30 1.21 -8.75
CA PHE A 69 15.32 1.00 -9.81
C PHE A 69 15.83 0.10 -10.94
N PHE A 70 16.93 -0.64 -10.72
CA PHE A 70 17.59 -1.48 -11.72
C PHE A 70 18.05 -0.74 -13.01
N ALA A 71 18.18 0.59 -12.96
CA ALA A 71 18.67 1.40 -14.07
C ALA A 71 20.21 1.48 -14.04
N HIS A 72 20.91 0.39 -14.38
CA HIS A 72 22.38 0.38 -14.37
C HIS A 72 22.94 0.92 -15.69
N ARG A 73 23.62 2.08 -15.66
CA ARG A 73 24.18 2.72 -16.87
C ARG A 73 25.71 2.77 -16.91
N GLU A 74 26.40 2.55 -15.79
CA GLU A 74 27.85 2.80 -15.69
C GLU A 74 28.68 1.51 -15.62
N ARG A 75 29.82 1.48 -16.31
CA ARG A 75 30.76 0.35 -16.29
C ARG A 75 31.65 0.45 -15.06
N LEU A 76 31.61 -0.56 -14.19
CA LEU A 76 32.47 -0.67 -13.01
C LEU A 76 33.84 -1.25 -13.38
N ASN A 77 34.91 -0.54 -13.03
CA ASN A 77 36.28 -0.92 -13.37
C ASN A 77 36.91 -1.83 -12.31
N SER A 78 36.56 -1.67 -11.02
CA SER A 78 37.15 -2.48 -9.93
C SER A 78 36.36 -3.75 -9.66
N ASN A 79 37.06 -4.89 -9.58
CA ASN A 79 36.47 -6.18 -9.21
C ASN A 79 35.87 -6.17 -7.80
N PHE A 80 36.43 -5.39 -6.86
CA PHE A 80 35.88 -5.25 -5.51
C PHE A 80 34.54 -4.49 -5.52
N THR A 81 34.42 -3.44 -6.32
CA THR A 81 33.15 -2.71 -6.47
C THR A 81 32.07 -3.61 -7.07
N ARG A 82 32.43 -4.48 -8.02
CA ARG A 82 31.50 -5.45 -8.60
C ARG A 82 30.93 -6.40 -7.55
N VAL A 83 31.78 -6.95 -6.67
CA VAL A 83 31.32 -7.83 -5.58
C VAL A 83 30.39 -7.08 -4.62
N VAL A 84 30.78 -5.88 -4.18
CA VAL A 84 29.94 -5.04 -3.31
C VAL A 84 28.60 -4.73 -3.99
N MET A 85 28.59 -4.47 -5.30
CA MET A 85 27.37 -4.20 -6.04
C MET A 85 26.48 -5.40 -6.23
N VAL A 86 27.02 -6.61 -6.42
CA VAL A 86 26.21 -7.83 -6.48
C VAL A 86 25.47 -8.05 -5.16
N VAL A 87 26.17 -7.89 -4.03
CA VAL A 87 25.56 -8.01 -2.69
C VAL A 87 24.52 -6.92 -2.45
N TRP A 88 24.82 -5.68 -2.84
CA TRP A 88 23.90 -4.55 -2.75
C TRP A 88 22.62 -4.77 -3.59
N LEU A 89 22.76 -5.22 -4.84
CA LEU A 89 21.63 -5.50 -5.73
C LEU A 89 20.74 -6.63 -5.17
N PHE A 90 21.33 -7.63 -4.51
CA PHE A 90 20.57 -8.65 -3.80
C PHE A 90 19.72 -8.05 -2.66
N VAL A 91 20.29 -7.15 -1.86
CA VAL A 91 19.55 -6.43 -0.81
C VAL A 91 18.42 -5.59 -1.40
N VAL A 92 18.69 -4.82 -2.46
CA VAL A 92 17.67 -4.02 -3.17
C VAL A 92 16.55 -4.91 -3.73
N LEU A 93 16.89 -6.06 -4.29
CA LEU A 93 15.91 -7.02 -4.80
C LEU A 93 14.98 -7.49 -3.68
N VAL A 94 15.53 -7.92 -2.55
CA VAL A 94 14.72 -8.34 -1.39
C VAL A 94 13.85 -7.19 -0.88
N LEU A 95 14.40 -5.97 -0.74
CA LEU A 95 13.64 -4.80 -0.30
C LEU A 95 12.48 -4.47 -1.26
N ASN A 96 12.72 -4.46 -2.57
CA ASN A 96 11.68 -4.21 -3.57
C ASN A 96 10.61 -5.30 -3.60
N SER A 97 11.02 -6.58 -3.51
CA SER A 97 10.09 -7.71 -3.44
C SER A 97 9.24 -7.66 -2.16
N SER A 98 9.85 -7.40 -1.00
CA SER A 98 9.12 -7.28 0.27
C SER A 98 8.21 -6.06 0.31
N TYR A 99 8.63 -4.91 -0.24
CA TYR A 99 7.78 -3.73 -0.36
C TYR A 99 6.54 -4.04 -1.20
N THR A 100 6.73 -4.66 -2.37
CA THR A 100 5.63 -5.01 -3.28
C THR A 100 4.70 -6.05 -2.65
N ALA A 101 5.24 -7.08 -2.00
CA ALA A 101 4.47 -8.11 -1.32
C ALA A 101 3.66 -7.55 -0.14
N ASN A 102 4.26 -6.67 0.67
CA ASN A 102 3.56 -6.08 1.80
C ASN A 102 2.52 -5.04 1.36
N LEU A 103 2.82 -4.24 0.33
CA LEU A 103 1.83 -3.35 -0.29
C LEU A 103 0.66 -4.16 -0.84
N ALA A 104 0.93 -5.27 -1.54
CA ALA A 104 -0.11 -6.18 -2.02
C ALA A 104 -0.91 -6.78 -0.85
N SER A 105 -0.27 -7.21 0.24
CA SER A 105 -0.96 -7.70 1.44
C SER A 105 -1.85 -6.64 2.08
N VAL A 106 -1.41 -5.38 2.13
CA VAL A 106 -2.21 -4.27 2.65
C VAL A 106 -3.42 -4.01 1.76
N LEU A 107 -3.29 -4.20 0.44
CA LEU A 107 -4.39 -4.06 -0.52
C LEU A 107 -5.35 -5.26 -0.52
N THR A 108 -4.88 -6.46 -0.20
CA THR A 108 -5.72 -7.67 -0.18
C THR A 108 -6.43 -7.88 1.15
N VAL A 109 -5.82 -7.49 2.27
CA VAL A 109 -6.45 -7.65 3.58
C VAL A 109 -7.40 -6.50 3.83
N GLN A 110 -8.67 -6.73 3.54
CA GLN A 110 -9.77 -5.86 3.94
C GLN A 110 -9.90 -5.85 5.47
N ARG A 111 -9.17 -4.96 6.13
CA ARG A 111 -9.33 -4.71 7.56
C ARG A 111 -10.49 -3.73 7.74
N LEU A 112 -11.63 -4.25 8.20
CA LEU A 112 -12.56 -3.44 8.99
C LEU A 112 -11.84 -3.15 10.31
N GLU A 113 -11.00 -2.11 10.34
CA GLU A 113 -10.35 -1.70 11.59
C GLU A 113 -11.44 -1.11 12.49
N PRO A 114 -11.68 -1.67 13.69
CA PRO A 114 -12.59 -1.06 14.64
C PRO A 114 -12.06 0.32 15.06
N THR A 115 -12.94 1.30 15.24
CA THR A 115 -12.54 2.65 15.70
C THR A 115 -11.92 2.62 17.10
N ALA A 116 -12.39 1.72 17.97
CA ALA A 116 -11.79 1.42 19.26
C ALA A 116 -11.56 -0.09 19.38
N THR A 117 -10.31 -0.49 19.61
CA THR A 117 -9.92 -1.89 19.73
C THR A 117 -10.11 -2.45 21.13
N ASP A 118 -10.08 -1.60 22.17
CA ASP A 118 -9.98 -2.04 23.55
C ASP A 118 -10.70 -1.11 24.54
N ILE A 119 -11.19 -1.66 25.65
CA ILE A 119 -11.89 -0.94 26.71
C ILE A 119 -10.99 0.12 27.36
N GLU A 120 -9.70 -0.18 27.52
CA GLU A 120 -8.77 0.78 28.14
C GLU A 120 -8.56 2.01 27.26
N THR A 121 -8.70 1.88 25.93
CA THR A 121 -8.69 3.04 25.03
C THR A 121 -9.93 3.91 25.24
N LEU A 122 -11.12 3.30 25.34
CA LEU A 122 -12.37 4.02 25.61
C LEU A 122 -12.34 4.74 26.97
N LYS A 123 -11.74 4.12 27.98
CA LYS A 123 -11.58 4.72 29.33
C LYS A 123 -10.59 5.89 29.32
N ARG A 124 -9.44 5.72 28.64
CA ARG A 124 -8.42 6.77 28.51
C ARG A 124 -8.97 7.99 27.79
N ASP A 125 -9.74 7.78 26.73
CA ASP A 125 -10.32 8.85 25.92
C ASP A 125 -11.60 9.44 26.55
N ASN A 126 -12.03 8.90 27.70
CA ASN A 126 -13.25 9.27 28.39
C ASN A 126 -14.48 9.24 27.45
N ALA A 127 -14.52 8.25 26.56
CA ALA A 127 -15.56 8.07 25.56
C ALA A 127 -16.91 7.70 26.21
N ILE A 128 -18.00 8.14 25.58
CA ILE A 128 -19.36 7.77 26.00
C ILE A 128 -19.70 6.42 25.37
N VAL A 129 -20.20 5.49 26.18
CA VAL A 129 -20.59 4.14 25.77
C VAL A 129 -22.09 3.95 25.89
N GLY A 130 -22.71 3.31 24.91
CA GLY A 130 -24.13 2.98 24.91
C GLY A 130 -24.39 1.60 25.50
N CYS A 131 -25.46 1.47 26.28
CA CYS A 131 -26.02 0.17 26.67
C CYS A 131 -27.55 0.23 26.70
N ASP A 132 -28.20 -0.92 26.67
CA ASP A 132 -29.64 -0.99 26.93
C ASP A 132 -29.93 -0.56 28.38
N GLY A 133 -30.94 0.29 28.56
CA GLY A 133 -31.18 1.05 29.79
C GLY A 133 -31.56 0.20 31.00
N ASP A 134 -32.20 -0.94 30.76
CA ASP A 134 -32.66 -1.89 31.78
C ASP A 134 -31.71 -3.09 31.95
N SER A 135 -30.56 -3.08 31.27
CA SER A 135 -29.65 -4.21 31.27
C SER A 135 -28.69 -4.22 32.46
N PHE A 136 -28.42 -5.41 32.98
CA PHE A 136 -27.34 -5.67 33.93
C PHE A 136 -25.96 -5.24 33.40
N ILE A 137 -25.83 -5.06 32.08
CA ILE A 137 -24.65 -4.52 31.42
C ILE A 137 -24.25 -3.17 32.04
N ARG A 138 -25.21 -2.29 32.36
CA ARG A 138 -24.89 -0.99 32.97
C ARG A 138 -24.17 -1.16 34.30
N LYS A 139 -24.64 -2.08 35.14
CA LYS A 139 -24.03 -2.40 36.42
C LYS A 139 -22.65 -3.03 36.23
N TYR A 140 -22.51 -3.95 35.28
CA TYR A 140 -21.23 -4.56 34.93
C TYR A 140 -20.20 -3.52 34.42
N LEU A 141 -20.63 -2.58 33.59
CA LEU A 141 -19.79 -1.50 33.09
C LEU A 141 -19.22 -0.63 34.21
N VAL A 142 -20.04 -0.32 35.23
CA VAL A 142 -19.60 0.48 36.39
C VAL A 142 -18.76 -0.36 37.35
N ASP A 143 -19.29 -1.50 37.81
CA ASP A 143 -18.75 -2.26 38.93
C ASP A 143 -17.54 -3.13 38.56
N VAL A 144 -17.50 -3.65 37.32
CA VAL A 144 -16.45 -4.57 36.86
C VAL A 144 -15.47 -3.86 35.91
N LEU A 145 -15.99 -3.15 34.91
CA LEU A 145 -15.14 -2.48 33.91
C LEU A 145 -14.66 -1.09 34.35
N GLY A 146 -15.25 -0.52 35.39
CA GLY A 146 -14.83 0.75 36.00
C GLY A 146 -15.16 1.99 35.15
N PHE A 147 -16.19 1.92 34.30
CA PHE A 147 -16.67 3.10 33.57
C PHE A 147 -17.35 4.08 34.52
N LYS A 148 -17.13 5.38 34.28
CA LYS A 148 -17.82 6.44 35.02
C LYS A 148 -19.30 6.43 34.64
N PRO A 149 -20.26 6.47 35.60
CA PRO A 149 -21.68 6.43 35.28
C PRO A 149 -22.16 7.51 34.30
N LYS A 150 -21.51 8.68 34.32
CA LYS A 150 -21.78 9.80 33.40
C LYS A 150 -21.37 9.54 31.94
N ASN A 151 -20.47 8.58 31.71
CA ASN A 151 -20.03 8.19 30.38
C ASN A 151 -20.85 6.99 29.84
N ILE A 152 -21.88 6.54 30.56
CA ILE A 152 -22.74 5.46 30.12
C ILE A 152 -24.08 6.06 29.74
N LYS A 153 -24.43 5.95 28.46
CA LYS A 153 -25.69 6.42 27.91
C LYS A 153 -26.64 5.23 27.75
N ASN A 154 -27.82 5.37 28.35
CA ASN A 154 -28.89 4.40 28.18
C ASN A 154 -29.58 4.66 26.84
N VAL A 155 -29.62 3.63 26.00
CA VAL A 155 -30.26 3.65 24.69
C VAL A 155 -31.46 2.73 24.78
N THR A 156 -32.67 3.29 24.78
CA THR A 156 -33.92 2.57 25.08
C THR A 156 -34.43 1.67 23.97
N SER A 157 -33.94 1.84 22.74
CA SER A 157 -34.38 1.05 21.59
C SER A 157 -33.20 0.54 20.79
N GLU A 158 -33.20 -0.76 20.49
CA GLU A 158 -32.16 -1.41 19.67
C GLU A 158 -32.02 -0.74 18.29
N TYR A 159 -33.11 -0.17 17.75
CA TYR A 159 -33.11 0.53 16.47
C TYR A 159 -32.49 1.93 16.51
N SER A 160 -32.23 2.48 17.70
CA SER A 160 -31.66 3.81 17.87
C SER A 160 -30.13 3.83 17.92
N PHE A 161 -29.48 2.67 18.10
CA PHE A 161 -28.01 2.56 18.12
C PHE A 161 -27.34 3.17 16.88
N PRO A 162 -27.79 2.93 15.63
CA PRO A 162 -27.15 3.54 14.46
C PRO A 162 -27.16 5.06 14.49
N GLY A 163 -28.29 5.68 14.88
CA GLY A 163 -28.40 7.14 14.99
C GLY A 163 -27.52 7.72 16.11
N GLU A 164 -27.35 6.98 17.21
CA GLU A 164 -26.47 7.37 18.32
C GLU A 164 -24.98 7.30 17.93
N PHE A 165 -24.59 6.32 17.11
CA PHE A 165 -23.26 6.27 16.53
C PHE A 165 -23.03 7.38 15.50
N ASP A 166 -23.98 7.60 14.59
CA ASP A 166 -23.86 8.60 13.52
C ASP A 166 -23.83 10.04 14.05
N SER A 167 -24.53 10.31 15.15
CA SER A 167 -24.50 11.60 15.85
C SER A 167 -23.24 11.81 16.70
N GLY A 168 -22.39 10.79 16.86
CA GLY A 168 -21.19 10.85 17.70
C GLY A 168 -21.48 10.87 19.20
N ASN A 169 -22.72 10.54 19.60
CA ASN A 169 -23.13 10.51 21.01
C ASN A 169 -22.55 9.31 21.75
N ILE A 170 -22.27 8.20 21.05
CA ILE A 170 -21.62 7.01 21.60
C ILE A 170 -20.45 6.59 20.72
N GLY A 171 -19.34 6.17 21.35
CA GLY A 171 -18.17 5.61 20.67
C GLY A 171 -18.18 4.08 20.57
N ALA A 172 -18.90 3.42 21.47
CA ALA A 172 -19.07 1.97 21.51
C ALA A 172 -20.42 1.61 22.10
N ALA A 173 -20.98 0.46 21.70
CA ALA A 173 -22.18 -0.11 22.28
C ALA A 173 -21.88 -1.46 22.93
N PHE A 174 -22.34 -1.64 24.16
CA PHE A 174 -22.30 -2.91 24.87
C PHE A 174 -23.68 -3.54 24.80
N LEU A 175 -23.76 -4.62 24.03
CA LEU A 175 -24.98 -5.39 23.77
C LEU A 175 -24.75 -6.84 24.21
N GLU A 176 -25.83 -7.53 24.57
CA GLU A 176 -25.75 -8.98 24.79
C GLU A 176 -25.59 -9.71 23.46
N LEU A 177 -25.02 -10.93 23.49
CA LEU A 177 -24.67 -11.69 22.29
C LEU A 177 -25.78 -11.87 21.24
N PRO A 178 -27.04 -12.22 21.59
CA PRO A 178 -28.07 -12.38 20.56
C PRO A 178 -28.41 -11.06 19.87
N TYR A 179 -28.47 -9.95 20.63
CA TYR A 179 -28.71 -8.61 20.08
C TYR A 179 -27.52 -8.12 19.25
N GLU A 180 -26.29 -8.34 19.73
CA GLU A 180 -25.07 -8.04 18.98
C GLU A 180 -25.04 -8.77 17.62
N LYS A 181 -25.35 -10.08 17.62
CA LYS A 181 -25.40 -10.88 16.38
C LYS A 181 -26.50 -10.39 15.43
N SER A 182 -27.69 -10.09 15.96
CA SER A 182 -28.80 -9.54 15.20
C SER A 182 -28.42 -8.20 14.55
N PHE A 183 -27.89 -7.27 15.34
CA PHE A 183 -27.45 -5.94 14.89
C PHE A 183 -26.39 -6.03 13.79
N LEU A 184 -25.35 -6.83 14.00
CA LEU A 184 -24.27 -6.98 13.03
C LEU A 184 -24.75 -7.68 11.74
N SER A 185 -25.74 -8.57 11.81
CA SER A 185 -26.31 -9.19 10.60
C SER A 185 -26.98 -8.17 9.66
N GLN A 186 -27.47 -7.06 10.21
CA GLN A 186 -28.12 -5.99 9.45
C GLN A 186 -27.17 -4.84 9.10
N HIS A 187 -26.17 -4.57 9.96
CA HIS A 187 -25.32 -3.37 9.85
C HIS A 187 -23.80 -3.65 9.74
N CYS A 188 -23.39 -4.86 9.35
CA CYS A 188 -21.98 -5.29 9.21
C CYS A 188 -21.07 -4.41 8.34
N LYS A 189 -21.61 -3.55 7.46
CA LYS A 189 -20.80 -2.65 6.61
C LYS A 189 -20.17 -1.51 7.40
N ASN A 190 -20.91 -0.98 8.37
CA ASN A 190 -20.53 0.22 9.12
C ASN A 190 -20.06 -0.10 10.54
N TYR A 191 -20.35 -1.30 11.04
CA TYR A 191 -20.06 -1.69 12.42
C TYR A 191 -19.42 -3.08 12.48
N THR A 192 -18.58 -3.27 13.48
CA THR A 192 -17.92 -4.56 13.75
C THR A 192 -17.96 -4.87 15.24
N ALA A 193 -17.95 -6.17 15.56
CA ALA A 193 -17.62 -6.65 16.90
C ALA A 193 -16.11 -6.52 17.15
N THR A 194 -15.72 -6.28 18.39
CA THR A 194 -14.32 -6.42 18.84
C THR A 194 -14.00 -7.87 19.19
N GLU A 195 -12.75 -8.30 18.99
CA GLU A 195 -12.30 -9.69 19.23
C GLU A 195 -12.44 -10.15 20.70
N GLN A 196 -12.41 -9.20 21.65
CA GLN A 196 -12.74 -9.51 23.04
C GLN A 196 -14.26 -9.60 23.22
N THR A 197 -14.77 -10.81 23.07
CA THR A 197 -16.16 -11.13 23.36
C THR A 197 -16.33 -11.30 24.87
N TYR A 198 -16.75 -10.24 25.56
CA TYR A 198 -17.24 -10.35 26.93
C TYR A 198 -18.47 -11.24 26.94
N SER A 199 -18.39 -12.39 27.60
CA SER A 199 -19.57 -13.24 27.81
C SER A 199 -20.35 -12.68 28.99
N PHE A 200 -21.45 -12.01 28.70
CA PHE A 200 -22.38 -11.48 29.70
C PHE A 200 -23.22 -12.57 30.39
N GLY A 201 -22.70 -13.81 30.49
CA GLY A 201 -23.49 -14.97 30.89
C GLY A 201 -24.42 -15.46 29.77
N GLY A 202 -25.21 -16.48 30.06
CA GLY A 202 -26.16 -17.09 29.12
C GLY A 202 -27.61 -16.80 29.48
N LEU A 203 -28.49 -16.85 28.49
CA LEU A 203 -29.94 -16.82 28.71
C LEU A 203 -30.40 -18.17 29.29
N GLY A 204 -31.37 -18.14 30.20
CA GLY A 204 -31.88 -19.32 30.87
C GLY A 204 -33.37 -19.25 31.14
N PHE A 205 -33.98 -20.42 31.32
CA PHE A 205 -35.36 -20.54 31.76
C PHE A 205 -35.43 -20.45 33.29
N VAL A 206 -36.42 -19.75 33.80
CA VAL A 206 -36.60 -19.53 35.24
C VAL A 206 -37.81 -20.31 35.73
N PHE A 207 -37.64 -21.05 36.81
CA PHE A 207 -38.70 -21.80 37.49
C PHE A 207 -38.73 -21.45 38.98
N PRO A 208 -39.89 -21.60 39.66
CA PRO A 208 -39.95 -21.51 41.11
C PRO A 208 -38.96 -22.47 41.76
N LYS A 209 -38.46 -22.10 42.95
CA LYS A 209 -37.60 -22.99 43.74
C LYS A 209 -38.30 -24.33 43.97
N ASP A 210 -37.50 -25.40 43.93
CA ASP A 210 -37.94 -26.78 44.10
C ASP A 210 -38.88 -27.31 43.01
N SER A 211 -39.03 -26.60 41.89
CA SER A 211 -39.79 -27.09 40.74
C SER A 211 -39.06 -28.26 40.06
N PRO A 212 -39.70 -29.43 39.88
CA PRO A 212 -39.10 -30.55 39.16
C PRO A 212 -38.88 -30.25 37.67
N LEU A 213 -39.55 -29.22 37.13
CA LEU A 213 -39.41 -28.80 35.74
C LEU A 213 -38.01 -28.28 35.43
N ALA A 214 -37.31 -27.68 36.39
CA ALA A 214 -35.96 -27.17 36.16
C ALA A 214 -35.03 -28.28 35.66
N ALA A 215 -35.02 -29.44 36.35
CA ALA A 215 -34.19 -30.58 35.96
C ALA A 215 -34.61 -31.17 34.59
N HIS A 216 -35.91 -31.31 34.35
CA HIS A 216 -36.42 -31.83 33.09
C HIS A 216 -36.09 -30.92 31.90
N VAL A 217 -36.26 -29.62 32.05
CA VAL A 217 -35.98 -28.64 31.00
C VAL A 217 -34.48 -28.52 30.75
N SER A 218 -33.65 -28.49 31.79
CA SER A 218 -32.18 -28.51 31.62
C SER A 218 -31.70 -29.76 30.89
N LYS A 219 -32.26 -30.94 31.20
CA LYS A 219 -31.95 -32.19 30.47
C LYS A 219 -32.38 -32.11 29.00
N ALA A 220 -33.56 -31.57 28.72
CA ALA A 220 -34.03 -31.38 27.35
C ALA A 220 -33.12 -30.41 26.56
N ILE A 221 -32.68 -29.31 27.16
CA ILE A 221 -31.73 -28.36 26.56
C ILE A 221 -30.40 -29.04 26.25
N LEU A 222 -29.90 -29.88 27.16
CA LEU A 222 -28.66 -30.64 26.94
C LEU A 222 -28.80 -31.56 25.71
N VAL A 223 -29.89 -32.32 25.61
CA VAL A 223 -30.17 -33.18 24.44
C VAL A 223 -30.21 -32.37 23.14
N LEU A 224 -30.88 -31.21 23.14
CA LEU A 224 -30.95 -30.30 21.97
C LEU A 224 -29.60 -29.64 21.63
N SER A 225 -28.67 -29.58 22.60
CA SER A 225 -27.31 -29.09 22.39
C SER A 225 -26.43 -30.19 21.80
N GLU A 226 -26.54 -31.42 22.31
CA GLU A 226 -25.77 -32.60 21.88
C GLU A 226 -26.14 -33.02 20.46
N ASP A 227 -27.42 -32.97 20.09
CA ASP A 227 -27.90 -33.32 18.76
C ASP A 227 -27.70 -32.20 17.70
N GLY A 228 -27.18 -31.04 18.12
CA GLY A 228 -26.94 -29.88 17.26
C GLY A 228 -28.19 -29.08 16.86
N THR A 229 -29.38 -29.39 17.42
CA THR A 229 -30.62 -28.67 17.12
C THR A 229 -30.54 -27.20 17.51
N ILE A 230 -29.92 -26.87 18.65
CA ILE A 230 -29.68 -25.47 19.04
C ILE A 230 -28.84 -24.74 17.98
N LYS A 231 -27.79 -25.37 17.45
CA LYS A 231 -26.95 -24.75 16.42
C LYS A 231 -27.73 -24.53 15.12
N ARG A 232 -28.60 -25.46 14.75
CA ARG A 232 -29.49 -25.34 13.58
C ARG A 232 -30.50 -24.20 13.76
N LEU A 233 -31.06 -24.04 14.96
CA LEU A 233 -31.93 -22.91 15.28
C LEU A 233 -31.16 -21.59 15.24
N GLU A 234 -29.95 -21.53 15.80
CA GLU A 234 -29.09 -20.36 15.74
C GLU A 234 -28.85 -19.93 14.28
N ASN A 235 -28.42 -20.85 13.43
CA ASN A 235 -28.18 -20.54 12.01
C ASN A 235 -29.47 -20.17 11.25
N LYS A 236 -30.62 -20.68 11.67
CA LYS A 236 -31.93 -20.38 11.06
C LYS A 236 -32.41 -18.97 11.42
N TRP A 237 -32.26 -18.57 12.68
CA TRP A 237 -32.76 -17.29 13.20
C TRP A 237 -31.75 -16.15 13.10
N PHE A 238 -30.45 -16.47 13.09
CA PHE A 238 -29.35 -15.55 12.84
C PHE A 238 -28.61 -15.97 11.56
N PRO A 239 -29.28 -15.96 10.39
CA PRO A 239 -28.64 -16.33 9.16
C PRO A 239 -27.48 -15.37 8.90
N GLN A 240 -26.34 -15.92 8.52
CA GLN A 240 -25.20 -15.12 8.15
C GLN A 240 -25.56 -14.40 6.85
N ASN A 241 -25.91 -13.12 6.96
CA ASN A 241 -26.45 -12.36 5.85
C ASN A 241 -25.43 -12.37 4.70
N SER A 242 -25.87 -12.77 3.50
CA SER A 242 -25.01 -12.88 2.34
C SER A 242 -24.41 -11.52 1.99
N GLN A 243 -25.06 -10.41 2.34
CA GLN A 243 -24.50 -9.05 2.20
C GLN A 243 -23.32 -8.78 3.12
N CYS A 244 -23.21 -9.44 4.27
CA CYS A 244 -22.06 -9.33 5.17
C CYS A 244 -20.92 -10.24 4.75
N LEU A 245 -21.24 -11.46 4.30
CA LEU A 245 -20.29 -12.34 3.62
C LEU A 245 -19.75 -11.66 2.35
N ASN A 246 -20.65 -11.09 1.56
CA ASN A 246 -20.35 -10.37 0.35
C ASN A 246 -19.78 -9.00 0.64
N SER A 247 -19.98 -8.33 1.78
CA SER A 247 -19.20 -7.12 2.06
C SER A 247 -17.71 -7.46 2.13
N LYS A 248 -17.36 -8.64 2.66
CA LYS A 248 -16.01 -9.20 2.63
C LYS A 248 -15.51 -9.58 1.21
N ILE A 249 -16.41 -9.69 0.22
CA ILE A 249 -16.12 -10.12 -1.17
C ILE A 249 -16.32 -8.96 -2.19
N ASP A 250 -17.19 -8.00 -1.90
CA ASP A 250 -17.71 -6.91 -2.75
C ASP A 250 -17.06 -5.57 -2.38
N ILE A 251 -16.34 -5.50 -1.25
CA ILE A 251 -15.18 -4.59 -1.09
C ILE A 251 -14.04 -5.03 -2.05
N GLY A 252 -14.12 -6.23 -2.66
CA GLY A 252 -13.24 -6.69 -3.73
C GLY A 252 -13.44 -5.99 -5.08
N ASN A 253 -14.49 -5.15 -5.22
CA ASN A 253 -14.67 -4.24 -6.35
C ASN A 253 -14.10 -2.83 -6.07
N GLU A 254 -13.34 -2.64 -4.99
CA GLU A 254 -12.55 -1.43 -4.82
C GLU A 254 -11.38 -1.41 -5.81
N SER A 255 -11.68 -0.96 -7.03
CA SER A 255 -10.64 -0.47 -7.94
C SER A 255 -9.74 0.54 -7.19
N LEU A 256 -8.45 0.54 -7.51
CA LEU A 256 -7.50 1.47 -6.91
C LEU A 256 -7.97 2.90 -7.22
N SER A 257 -8.51 3.57 -6.21
CA SER A 257 -9.03 4.92 -6.38
C SER A 257 -7.88 5.93 -6.43
N LEU A 258 -8.11 7.04 -7.13
CA LEU A 258 -7.20 8.20 -7.13
C LEU A 258 -6.88 8.65 -5.69
N GLN A 259 -7.80 8.44 -4.75
CA GLN A 259 -7.61 8.77 -3.34
C GLN A 259 -6.48 7.97 -2.67
N SER A 260 -6.16 6.77 -3.16
CA SER A 260 -5.05 5.93 -2.63
C SER A 260 -3.67 6.41 -3.07
N PHE A 261 -3.58 7.14 -4.18
CA PHE A 261 -2.31 7.56 -4.78
C PHE A 261 -2.19 9.07 -4.98
N TRP A 262 -3.17 9.85 -4.52
CA TRP A 262 -3.17 11.31 -4.61
C TRP A 262 -1.85 11.94 -4.12
N GLY A 263 -1.27 11.42 -3.04
CA GLY A 263 0.02 11.89 -2.51
C GLY A 263 1.17 11.77 -3.53
N LEU A 264 1.23 10.67 -4.30
CA LEU A 264 2.25 10.49 -5.35
C LEU A 264 2.06 11.45 -6.52
N PHE A 265 0.81 11.67 -6.92
CA PHE A 265 0.49 12.61 -8.00
C PHE A 265 0.84 14.05 -7.61
N VAL A 266 0.53 14.46 -6.38
CA VAL A 266 0.90 15.78 -5.86
C VAL A 266 2.42 15.93 -5.77
N LEU A 267 3.13 14.90 -5.30
CA LEU A 267 4.59 14.95 -5.19
C LEU A 267 5.25 15.11 -6.57
N THR A 268 4.83 14.31 -7.54
CA THR A 268 5.39 14.33 -8.91
C THR A 268 5.00 15.60 -9.66
N GLY A 269 3.71 15.95 -9.64
CA GLY A 269 3.19 17.15 -10.28
C GLY A 269 3.74 18.43 -9.66
N GLY A 270 3.80 18.49 -8.33
CA GLY A 270 4.33 19.64 -7.61
C GLY A 270 5.83 19.86 -7.87
N THR A 271 6.65 18.81 -7.75
CA THR A 271 8.10 18.95 -7.98
C THR A 271 8.43 19.30 -9.43
N SER A 272 7.80 18.64 -10.41
CA SER A 272 8.01 18.91 -11.83
C SER A 272 7.57 20.33 -12.23
N THR A 273 6.41 20.79 -11.76
CA THR A 273 5.91 22.15 -12.04
C THR A 273 6.79 23.22 -11.39
N ILE A 274 7.26 23.02 -10.15
CA ILE A 274 8.18 23.94 -9.48
C ILE A 274 9.49 24.04 -10.27
N ILE A 275 10.10 22.92 -10.65
CA ILE A 275 11.36 22.91 -11.42
C ILE A 275 11.16 23.59 -12.78
N PHE A 276 10.06 23.28 -13.47
CA PHE A 276 9.73 23.89 -14.75
C PHE A 276 9.54 25.40 -14.65
N MET A 277 8.83 25.87 -13.62
CA MET A 277 8.65 27.31 -13.36
C MET A 277 9.97 28.01 -13.02
N LEU A 278 10.83 27.38 -12.22
CA LEU A 278 12.16 27.91 -11.93
C LEU A 278 13.00 28.02 -13.20
N TYR A 279 12.98 27.00 -14.06
CA TYR A 279 13.68 27.01 -15.35
C TYR A 279 13.16 28.11 -16.28
N LEU A 280 11.84 28.25 -16.43
CA LEU A 280 11.21 29.33 -17.18
C LEU A 280 11.58 30.71 -16.63
N SER A 281 11.58 30.87 -15.30
CA SER A 281 11.95 32.13 -14.65
C SER A 281 13.42 32.50 -14.92
N HIS A 282 14.31 31.49 -14.94
CA HIS A 282 15.72 31.66 -15.25
C HIS A 282 15.92 32.06 -16.71
N LEU A 283 15.23 31.38 -17.64
CA LEU A 283 15.22 31.71 -19.06
C LEU A 283 14.69 33.12 -19.31
N PHE A 284 13.62 33.52 -18.63
CA PHE A 284 13.03 34.84 -18.75
C PHE A 284 13.94 35.95 -18.18
N ARG A 285 14.65 35.66 -17.07
CA ARG A 285 15.71 36.55 -16.56
C ARG A 285 16.85 36.72 -17.57
N LYS A 286 17.32 35.62 -18.18
CA LYS A 286 18.37 35.65 -19.21
C LYS A 286 17.93 36.41 -20.47
N TYR A 287 16.68 36.24 -20.90
CA TYR A 287 16.11 36.99 -22.02
C TYR A 287 16.00 38.48 -21.71
N ARG A 288 15.50 38.86 -20.53
CA ARG A 288 15.46 40.27 -20.09
C ARG A 288 16.87 40.88 -20.06
N HIS A 289 17.83 40.20 -19.46
CA HIS A 289 19.22 40.67 -19.42
C HIS A 289 19.83 40.86 -20.82
N HIS A 290 19.55 39.96 -21.77
CA HIS A 290 19.99 40.15 -23.16
C HIS A 290 19.27 41.29 -23.87
N ARG A 291 17.98 41.51 -23.57
CA ARG A 291 17.22 42.63 -24.10
C ARG A 291 17.76 43.97 -23.59
N ASP A 292 18.01 44.08 -22.29
CA ASP A 292 18.52 45.29 -21.65
C ASP A 292 19.94 45.62 -22.16
N ALA A 293 20.78 44.60 -22.40
CA ALA A 293 22.11 44.77 -23.01
C ALA A 293 22.06 45.22 -24.48
N ASN A 294 21.06 44.77 -25.24
CA ASN A 294 20.89 45.14 -26.66
C ASN A 294 20.10 46.46 -26.85
N GLN A 295 19.51 47.02 -25.79
CA GLN A 295 18.69 48.24 -25.87
C GLN A 295 19.52 49.55 -25.95
N VAL A 296 20.85 49.46 -25.99
CA VAL A 296 21.71 50.63 -26.25
C VAL A 296 21.59 51.13 -27.70
N TYR A 297 20.96 50.38 -28.62
CA TYR A 297 20.74 50.79 -30.01
C TYR A 297 19.35 50.44 -30.58
N MET A 298 18.22 50.96 -30.05
CA MET A 298 17.02 51.26 -30.85
C MET A 298 15.92 52.01 -30.06
N SER A 299 15.36 53.05 -30.68
CA SER A 299 14.21 53.87 -30.22
C SER A 299 12.89 53.07 -30.14
N PRO A 300 11.89 53.45 -29.31
CA PRO A 300 10.75 52.61 -28.99
C PRO A 300 9.65 52.72 -30.07
N THR A 301 9.37 51.62 -30.76
CA THR A 301 8.14 51.44 -31.54
C THR A 301 7.15 50.57 -30.76
N ASP A 302 5.88 50.98 -30.75
CA ASP A 302 4.76 50.28 -30.12
C ASP A 302 4.52 48.93 -30.78
N GLU A 303 5.11 47.89 -30.21
CA GLU A 303 4.96 46.51 -30.68
C GLU A 303 3.88 45.76 -29.91
N SER A 304 2.96 45.16 -30.68
CA SER A 304 1.83 44.37 -30.20
C SER A 304 2.30 43.15 -29.39
N LEU A 305 1.44 42.69 -28.47
CA LEU A 305 1.71 41.52 -27.62
C LEU A 305 2.04 40.26 -28.44
N TRP A 306 1.53 40.16 -29.67
CA TRP A 306 1.78 39.05 -30.59
C TRP A 306 3.20 39.05 -31.17
N SER A 307 3.75 40.22 -31.54
CA SER A 307 5.14 40.28 -32.03
C SER A 307 6.13 40.00 -30.91
N ARG A 308 5.79 40.37 -29.66
CA ARG A 308 6.55 40.03 -28.46
C ARG A 308 6.58 38.52 -28.20
N THR A 309 5.46 37.81 -28.33
CA THR A 309 5.41 36.35 -28.15
C THR A 309 6.12 35.60 -29.28
N VAL A 310 5.98 36.06 -30.53
CA VAL A 310 6.69 35.47 -31.69
C VAL A 310 8.20 35.65 -31.58
N ARG A 311 8.68 36.83 -31.15
CA ARG A 311 10.11 37.09 -30.96
C ARG A 311 10.69 36.31 -29.77
N LEU A 312 9.89 36.08 -28.72
CA LEU A 312 10.23 35.19 -27.60
C LEU A 312 10.41 33.75 -28.11
N ALA A 313 9.44 33.24 -28.87
CA ALA A 313 9.47 31.89 -29.44
C ALA A 313 10.66 31.70 -30.41
N GLN A 314 10.97 32.70 -31.24
CA GLN A 314 12.12 32.68 -32.13
C GLN A 314 13.46 32.75 -31.39
N TYR A 315 13.56 33.50 -30.28
CA TYR A 315 14.75 33.49 -29.43
C TYR A 315 14.96 32.12 -28.77
N PHE A 316 13.89 31.48 -28.29
CA PHE A 316 13.97 30.13 -27.74
C PHE A 316 14.38 29.10 -28.79
N HIS A 317 13.79 29.16 -29.99
CA HIS A 317 14.15 28.28 -31.10
C HIS A 317 15.62 28.44 -31.53
N LYS A 318 16.16 29.68 -31.54
CA LYS A 318 17.59 29.93 -31.85
C LYS A 318 18.55 29.63 -30.69
N ALA A 319 18.12 29.81 -29.44
CA ALA A 319 18.91 29.49 -28.25
C ALA A 319 19.11 27.97 -28.10
N GLU A 320 18.14 27.17 -28.53
CA GLU A 320 18.28 25.71 -28.65
C GLU A 320 19.31 25.30 -29.70
N LEU A 321 19.50 26.09 -30.78
CA LEU A 321 20.52 25.83 -31.81
C LEU A 321 21.96 26.17 -31.40
N HIS A 322 22.19 27.01 -30.37
CA HIS A 322 23.53 27.47 -29.97
C HIS A 322 24.10 26.77 -28.73
N HIS A 323 23.35 25.89 -28.09
CA HIS A 323 23.98 24.85 -27.27
C HIS A 323 24.61 23.83 -28.23
N PRO A 324 25.91 23.52 -28.13
CA PRO A 324 26.47 22.48 -28.98
C PRO A 324 25.70 21.21 -28.67
N ALA A 325 25.00 20.71 -29.67
CA ALA A 325 24.56 19.34 -29.72
C ALA A 325 25.80 18.47 -29.49
N ARG A 326 26.00 18.01 -28.25
CA ARG A 326 26.46 16.63 -28.07
C ARG A 326 25.24 15.75 -28.29
N ALA A 327 24.73 15.81 -29.52
CA ALA A 327 23.85 14.79 -30.05
C ALA A 327 24.73 13.55 -30.23
N SER A 328 24.65 12.63 -29.28
CA SER A 328 24.71 11.21 -29.64
C SER A 328 23.57 11.01 -30.63
N THR A 329 23.92 10.75 -31.88
CA THR A 329 23.03 10.59 -33.02
C THR A 329 21.88 9.63 -32.70
N VAL A 330 20.69 10.00 -33.19
CA VAL A 330 19.45 9.19 -33.14
C VAL A 330 19.58 7.89 -33.97
N GLU A 331 20.67 7.70 -34.71
CA GLU A 331 21.01 6.46 -35.39
C GLU A 331 21.44 5.33 -34.43
N ASP A 332 21.90 5.65 -33.21
CA ASP A 332 22.29 4.64 -32.20
C ASP A 332 21.08 4.07 -31.43
N TRP A 333 19.94 4.79 -31.44
CA TRP A 333 18.69 4.32 -30.82
C TRP A 333 17.96 3.26 -31.64
N ARG A 334 18.24 3.17 -32.95
CA ARG A 334 17.65 2.13 -33.80
C ARG A 334 18.43 0.81 -33.74
N ALA A 335 19.66 0.82 -33.22
CA ALA A 335 20.53 -0.36 -33.15
C ALA A 335 20.40 -1.18 -31.85
N SER A 336 19.61 -0.76 -30.85
CA SER A 336 19.43 -1.50 -29.59
C SER A 336 18.00 -1.95 -29.30
N SER A 337 17.08 -1.76 -30.25
CA SER A 337 15.69 -2.19 -30.13
C SER A 337 15.41 -3.33 -31.12
N TRP A 338 15.41 -4.57 -30.60
CA TRP A 338 15.00 -5.82 -31.23
C TRP A 338 16.01 -6.53 -32.15
N GLU A 339 17.07 -7.11 -31.59
CA GLU A 339 17.60 -8.36 -32.15
C GLU A 339 16.65 -9.50 -31.78
N TYR A 340 15.76 -9.85 -32.71
CA TYR A 340 15.20 -11.18 -32.77
C TYR A 340 16.36 -12.16 -32.88
N ILE A 341 16.36 -13.15 -31.98
CA ILE A 341 17.22 -14.34 -32.11
C ILE A 341 16.87 -14.97 -33.46
N ASN A 342 17.77 -14.84 -34.44
CA ASN A 342 17.66 -15.54 -35.71
C ASN A 342 18.32 -16.92 -35.57
N GLU A 343 17.57 -17.91 -35.99
CA GLU A 343 17.82 -19.34 -35.89
C GLU A 343 18.81 -19.79 -36.99
N SER A 344 20.05 -19.30 -36.96
CA SER A 344 21.05 -19.64 -38.00
C SER A 344 22.50 -19.88 -37.54
N ASP A 345 22.82 -19.83 -36.25
CA ASP A 345 24.21 -20.03 -35.77
C ASP A 345 24.53 -21.42 -35.18
N TYR A 346 23.64 -22.40 -35.30
CA TYR A 346 23.97 -23.81 -35.03
C TYR A 346 24.48 -24.51 -36.30
N ASN A 347 25.59 -24.08 -36.89
CA ASN A 347 26.29 -24.89 -37.89
C ASN A 347 27.74 -24.47 -38.11
N THR A 348 28.60 -24.59 -37.09
CA THR A 348 30.00 -25.02 -37.33
C THR A 348 30.69 -25.45 -36.03
N ALA A 349 30.57 -26.72 -35.67
CA ALA A 349 31.57 -27.42 -34.87
C ALA A 349 31.49 -28.94 -35.11
N GLY A 350 32.57 -29.45 -35.72
CA GLY A 350 32.94 -30.85 -35.99
C GLY A 350 32.09 -32.00 -35.46
N HIS A 351 31.63 -32.82 -36.40
CA HIS A 351 31.24 -34.23 -36.23
C HIS A 351 32.42 -35.08 -35.71
N PRO A 352 32.16 -36.00 -34.77
CA PRO A 352 32.71 -37.35 -34.82
C PRO A 352 31.65 -38.33 -35.36
N GLN A 353 32.10 -39.29 -36.16
CA GLN A 353 31.31 -40.37 -36.76
C GLN A 353 30.60 -41.24 -35.71
N ALA A 354 29.36 -41.62 -35.99
CA ALA A 354 28.70 -42.77 -35.39
C ALA A 354 28.19 -43.70 -36.50
N THR A 355 28.57 -44.97 -36.39
CA THR A 355 28.23 -46.15 -37.21
C THR A 355 26.73 -46.46 -37.19
N PRO A 356 26.17 -47.08 -38.25
CA PRO A 356 24.74 -47.40 -38.31
C PRO A 356 24.43 -48.68 -37.53
N LEU A 357 23.32 -48.68 -36.79
CA LEU A 357 22.79 -49.85 -36.10
C LEU A 357 21.77 -50.55 -37.02
N SER A 358 21.98 -51.86 -37.16
CA SER A 358 21.25 -52.78 -38.02
C SER A 358 19.82 -53.07 -37.54
N GLU A 359 18.96 -53.17 -38.55
CA GLU A 359 17.69 -53.89 -38.65
C GLU A 359 17.73 -55.26 -37.93
N ILE A 360 16.76 -55.53 -37.03
CA ILE A 360 16.48 -56.87 -36.52
C ILE A 360 14.96 -57.09 -36.48
N GLU A 361 14.55 -58.12 -37.21
CA GLU A 361 13.23 -58.70 -37.38
C GLU A 361 12.51 -59.07 -36.08
N MET A 362 11.18 -58.99 -36.10
CA MET A 362 10.30 -59.75 -35.22
C MET A 362 10.09 -61.16 -35.76
N PRO A 363 10.08 -62.21 -34.91
CA PRO A 363 9.38 -63.44 -35.21
C PRO A 363 8.09 -63.59 -34.38
N GLU A 364 7.08 -64.10 -35.06
CA GLU A 364 5.82 -64.64 -34.55
C GLU A 364 5.98 -65.85 -33.60
N THR A 365 4.82 -66.26 -33.06
CA THR A 365 4.46 -67.56 -32.46
C THR A 365 4.69 -67.66 -30.94
N SER A 366 3.88 -68.32 -30.11
CA SER A 366 2.57 -68.97 -30.22
C SER A 366 2.13 -69.39 -28.80
N ASN A 367 0.83 -69.55 -28.59
CA ASN A 367 0.13 -70.45 -27.65
C ASN A 367 0.78 -70.79 -26.28
N LEU A 368 0.11 -70.37 -25.20
CA LEU A 368 -0.72 -71.27 -24.34
C LEU A 368 -1.58 -70.47 -23.36
#